data_AF-A0A1D3US39-F1
#
_entry.id   AF-A0A1D3US39-F1
#
_cell.length_a   1.000
_cell.length_b   1.000
_cell.length_c   1.000
_cell.angle_alpha   90.00
_cell.angle_beta   90.00
_cell.angle_gamma   90.00
#
_symmetry.space_group_name_H-M   'P 1'
#
loop_
_entity.id
_entity.type
_entity.pdbx_description
1 polymer ?
#
loop_
_entity_poly.entity_id
_entity_poly.type
_entity_poly.pdbx_seq_one_letter_code
_entity_poly.pdbx_strand_id
1 'polypeptide(L)'
;MSQEINKTENQDLSLVVRAIGSDLEHTQVRLIASANADMLFHYWKVGHFILYLQKKEGWGSKVIDNLSKAIRSKYPDKKGYSTRNLIYMCQFAKAYPLEVLIEMGKVEKLLDNPSVDNVLQLTCELNQFTQEPLA
;
A
#
# COMPACT_ATOMS: atom_id res chain seq x y z
N MET A 1 16.58 -38.12 -37.24
CA MET A 1 17.21 -36.78 -37.29
C MET A 1 16.19 -35.65 -37.42
N SER A 2 15.48 -35.46 -38.54
CA SER A 2 14.59 -34.28 -38.69
C SER A 2 13.39 -34.24 -37.74
N GLN A 3 12.86 -35.39 -37.31
CA GLN A 3 11.78 -35.46 -36.31
C GLN A 3 12.25 -35.16 -34.88
N GLU A 4 13.52 -35.41 -34.56
CA GLU A 4 14.07 -35.09 -33.23
C GLU A 4 14.37 -33.60 -33.11
N ILE A 5 14.88 -32.97 -34.17
CA ILE A 5 15.16 -31.52 -34.23
C ILE A 5 13.86 -30.71 -34.03
N ASN A 6 12.78 -31.06 -34.75
CA ASN A 6 11.48 -30.40 -34.59
C ASN A 6 10.88 -30.57 -33.19
N LYS A 7 11.17 -31.69 -32.51
CA LYS A 7 10.68 -31.95 -31.14
C LYS A 7 11.45 -31.12 -30.12
N THR A 8 12.78 -31.02 -30.28
CA THR A 8 13.63 -30.19 -29.43
C THR A 8 13.31 -28.71 -29.57
N GLU A 9 13.14 -28.20 -30.80
CA GLU A 9 12.75 -26.79 -31.04
C GLU A 9 11.39 -26.43 -30.43
N ASN A 10 10.42 -27.36 -30.46
CA ASN A 10 9.11 -27.18 -29.83
C ASN A 10 9.21 -27.17 -28.30
N GLN A 11 10.06 -28.04 -27.73
CA GLN A 11 10.32 -28.10 -26.31
C GLN A 11 11.03 -26.82 -25.82
N ASP A 12 12.03 -26.34 -26.55
CA ASP A 12 12.73 -25.09 -26.23
C ASP A 12 11.79 -23.88 -26.30
N LEU A 13 10.94 -23.81 -27.34
CA LEU A 13 9.91 -22.78 -27.43
C LEU A 13 8.94 -22.83 -26.23
N SER A 14 8.50 -24.03 -25.82
CA SER A 14 7.61 -24.18 -24.67
C SER A 14 8.26 -23.72 -23.35
N LEU A 15 9.56 -24.02 -23.17
CA LEU A 15 10.32 -23.55 -22.01
C LEU A 15 10.43 -22.03 -21.99
N VAL A 16 10.72 -21.40 -23.13
CA VAL A 16 10.81 -19.93 -23.24
C VAL A 16 9.44 -19.28 -22.99
N VAL A 17 8.35 -19.82 -23.55
CA VAL A 17 6.99 -19.32 -23.29
C VAL A 17 6.64 -19.43 -21.81
N ARG A 18 6.99 -20.54 -21.16
CA ARG A 18 6.77 -20.72 -19.70
C ARG A 18 7.58 -19.72 -18.88
N ALA A 19 8.83 -19.47 -19.25
CA ALA A 19 9.68 -18.49 -18.57
C ALA A 19 9.11 -17.07 -18.70
N ILE A 20 8.69 -16.67 -19.91
CA ILE A 20 8.05 -15.37 -20.17
C ILE A 20 6.73 -15.25 -19.40
N GLY A 21 5.90 -16.30 -19.41
CA GLY A 21 4.63 -16.31 -18.67
C GLY A 21 4.84 -16.11 -17.17
N SER A 22 5.81 -16.81 -16.58
CA SER A 22 6.16 -16.66 -15.16
C SER A 22 6.66 -15.25 -14.83
N ASP A 23 7.54 -14.68 -15.66
CA ASP A 23 8.01 -13.29 -15.47
C ASP A 23 6.88 -12.27 -15.58
N LEU A 24 5.93 -12.48 -16.49
CA LEU A 24 4.76 -11.63 -16.66
C LEU A 24 3.86 -11.66 -15.42
N GLU A 25 3.57 -12.84 -14.88
CA GLU A 25 2.79 -12.99 -13.64
C GLU A 25 3.48 -12.30 -12.45
N HIS A 26 4.78 -12.51 -12.26
CA HIS A 26 5.56 -11.85 -11.21
C HIS A 26 5.57 -10.32 -11.38
N THR A 27 5.73 -9.84 -12.61
CA THR A 27 5.73 -8.41 -12.92
C THR A 27 4.38 -7.77 -12.64
N GLN A 28 3.27 -8.41 -13.01
CA GLN A 28 1.92 -7.91 -12.71
C GLN A 28 1.67 -7.78 -11.21
N VAL A 29 2.03 -8.80 -10.43
CA VAL A 29 1.90 -8.76 -8.96
C VAL A 29 2.71 -7.60 -8.38
N ARG A 30 3.96 -7.44 -8.81
CA ARG A 30 4.83 -6.34 -8.35
C ARG A 30 4.27 -4.95 -8.70
N LEU A 31 3.74 -4.78 -9.91
CA LEU A 31 3.14 -3.53 -10.35
C LEU A 31 1.92 -3.17 -9.49
N ILE A 32 1.01 -4.13 -9.27
CA ILE A 32 -0.19 -3.92 -8.45
C ILE A 32 0.19 -3.63 -7.00
N ALA A 33 1.12 -4.40 -6.43
CA ALA A 33 1.59 -4.20 -5.06
C ALA A 33 2.20 -2.80 -4.88
N SER A 34 3.06 -2.37 -5.81
CA SER A 34 3.69 -1.04 -5.76
C SER A 34 2.65 0.07 -5.87
N ALA A 35 1.70 -0.05 -6.80
CA ALA A 35 0.61 0.92 -6.94
C ALA A 35 -0.27 1.01 -5.69
N ASN A 36 -0.56 -0.12 -5.03
CA ASN A 36 -1.31 -0.16 -3.80
C ASN A 36 -0.55 0.48 -2.63
N ALA A 37 0.75 0.23 -2.51
CA ALA A 37 1.62 0.84 -1.51
C ALA A 37 1.64 2.38 -1.64
N ASP A 38 1.82 2.88 -2.87
CA ASP A 38 1.78 4.32 -3.16
C ASP A 38 0.43 4.95 -2.83
N MET A 39 -0.68 4.25 -3.13
CA MET A 39 -2.02 4.71 -2.79
C MET A 39 -2.26 4.78 -1.28
N LEU A 40 -1.81 3.78 -0.52
CA LEU A 40 -1.87 3.80 0.94
C LEU A 40 -1.05 4.96 1.50
N PHE A 41 0.19 5.15 1.04
CA PHE A 41 1.03 6.25 1.49
C PHE A 41 0.45 7.63 1.12
N HIS A 42 -0.20 7.74 -0.04
CA HIS A 42 -0.96 8.93 -0.42
C HIS A 42 -2.10 9.23 0.56
N TYR A 43 -2.91 8.22 0.91
CA TYR A 43 -4.00 8.36 1.87
C TYR A 43 -3.51 8.76 3.26
N TRP A 44 -2.39 8.19 3.71
CA TRP A 44 -1.73 8.59 4.95
C TRP A 44 -1.34 10.07 4.95
N LYS A 45 -0.68 10.55 3.88
CA LYS A 45 -0.31 11.97 3.73
C LYS A 45 -1.53 12.90 3.74
N VAL A 46 -2.60 12.52 3.03
CA VAL A 46 -3.85 13.29 3.02
C VAL A 46 -4.42 13.43 4.43
N GLY A 47 -4.40 12.35 5.22
CA GLY A 47 -4.77 12.40 6.64
C GLY A 47 -3.99 13.47 7.41
N HIS A 48 -2.66 13.49 7.27
CA HIS A 48 -1.83 14.51 7.93
C HIS A 48 -2.11 15.94 7.46
N PHE A 49 -2.39 16.17 6.17
CA PHE A 49 -2.79 17.50 5.68
C PHE A 49 -4.09 17.98 6.32
N ILE A 50 -5.08 17.08 6.48
CA ILE A 50 -6.35 17.43 7.13
C ILE A 50 -6.12 17.74 8.61
N LEU A 51 -5.36 16.89 9.32
CA LEU A 51 -5.05 17.10 10.74
C LEU A 51 -4.31 18.41 10.98
N TYR A 52 -3.39 18.78 10.09
CA TYR A 52 -2.70 20.06 10.12
C TYR A 52 -3.69 21.24 10.00
N LEU A 53 -4.60 21.19 9.03
CA LEU A 53 -5.62 22.24 8.85
C LEU A 53 -6.55 22.36 10.06
N GLN A 54 -6.98 21.22 10.63
CA GLN A 54 -7.82 21.20 11.84
C GLN A 54 -7.12 21.87 13.02
N LYS A 55 -5.82 21.57 13.23
CA LYS A 55 -5.04 22.11 14.36
C LYS A 55 -4.68 23.59 14.18
N LYS A 56 -4.23 23.99 12.99
CA LYS A 56 -3.68 25.33 12.75
C LYS A 56 -4.77 26.39 12.66
N GLU A 57 -5.83 26.10 11.92
CA GLU A 57 -6.81 27.12 11.54
C GLU A 57 -8.06 27.07 12.44
N GLY A 58 -8.12 26.14 13.40
CA GLY A 58 -9.29 25.91 14.23
C GLY A 58 -10.49 25.40 13.44
N TRP A 59 -10.26 24.84 12.25
CA TRP A 59 -11.34 24.33 11.42
C TRP A 59 -11.90 23.06 12.09
N GLY A 60 -13.10 23.18 12.66
CA GLY A 60 -13.82 22.06 13.25
C GLY A 60 -14.17 20.97 12.22
N SER A 61 -15.02 20.02 12.61
CA SER A 61 -15.39 18.85 11.80
C SER A 61 -15.87 19.16 10.37
N LYS A 62 -16.39 20.37 10.11
CA LYS A 62 -16.84 20.83 8.78
C LYS A 62 -15.72 20.92 7.71
N VAL A 63 -14.44 20.96 8.09
CA VAL A 63 -13.33 20.99 7.09
C VAL A 63 -13.36 19.78 6.18
N ILE A 64 -13.71 18.61 6.72
CA ILE A 64 -13.69 17.36 5.98
C ILE A 64 -14.76 17.37 4.88
N ASP A 65 -15.95 17.87 5.19
CA ASP A 65 -17.03 18.02 4.21
C ASP A 65 -16.68 19.02 3.11
N ASN A 66 -16.06 20.14 3.48
CA ASN A 66 -15.63 21.15 2.51
C ASN A 66 -14.53 20.62 1.59
N LEU A 67 -13.55 19.88 2.15
CA LEU A 67 -12.49 19.24 1.36
C LEU A 67 -13.05 18.16 0.43
N SER A 68 -13.94 17.29 0.92
CA SER A 68 -14.62 16.28 0.13
C SER A 68 -15.34 16.91 -1.08
N LYS A 69 -16.11 17.97 -0.87
CA LYS A 69 -16.79 18.71 -1.94
C LYS A 69 -15.80 19.35 -2.91
N ALA A 70 -14.78 20.05 -2.41
CA ALA A 70 -13.80 20.75 -3.23
C ALA A 70 -12.99 19.78 -4.10
N ILE A 71 -12.51 18.66 -3.52
CA ILE A 71 -11.74 17.65 -4.25
C ILE A 71 -12.61 17.01 -5.33
N ARG A 72 -13.84 16.58 -5.00
CA ARG A 72 -14.75 15.96 -5.97
C ARG A 72 -15.19 16.92 -7.08
N SER A 73 -15.29 18.22 -6.79
CA SER A 73 -15.58 19.23 -7.79
C SER A 73 -14.40 19.47 -8.73
N LYS A 74 -13.17 19.47 -8.21
CA LYS A 74 -11.95 19.71 -9.00
C LYS A 74 -11.47 18.47 -9.75
N TYR A 75 -11.76 17.28 -9.23
CA TYR A 75 -11.31 15.99 -9.74
C TYR A 75 -12.49 14.99 -9.82
N PRO A 76 -13.46 15.21 -10.73
CA PRO A 76 -14.71 14.44 -10.76
C PRO A 76 -14.50 12.94 -11.03
N ASP A 77 -13.46 12.57 -11.80
CA ASP A 77 -13.16 11.17 -12.13
C ASP A 77 -12.43 10.43 -11.01
N LYS A 78 -11.96 11.15 -9.98
CA LYS A 78 -11.18 10.55 -8.89
C LYS A 78 -12.10 10.08 -7.78
N LYS A 79 -12.15 8.75 -7.62
CA LYS A 79 -12.86 8.08 -6.53
C LYS A 79 -12.04 8.11 -5.24
N GLY A 80 -12.68 7.80 -4.13
CA GLY A 80 -11.99 7.62 -2.84
C GLY A 80 -11.94 8.85 -1.93
N TYR A 81 -12.49 10.00 -2.34
CA TYR A 81 -12.47 11.26 -1.58
C TYR A 81 -13.85 11.65 -1.04
N SER A 82 -14.63 10.68 -0.57
CA SER A 82 -15.85 10.96 0.19
C SER A 82 -15.50 11.50 1.58
N THR A 83 -16.42 12.18 2.26
CA THR A 83 -16.24 12.62 3.65
C THR A 83 -15.79 11.46 4.54
N ARG A 84 -16.46 10.30 4.43
CA ARG A 84 -16.10 9.10 5.19
C ARG A 84 -14.68 8.63 4.93
N ASN A 85 -14.26 8.58 3.66
CA ASN A 85 -12.90 8.17 3.34
C ASN A 85 -11.85 9.16 3.87
N LEU A 86 -12.14 10.46 3.82
CA LEU A 86 -11.24 11.46 4.41
C LEU A 86 -11.14 11.31 5.95
N ILE A 87 -12.23 10.93 6.64
CA ILE A 87 -12.19 10.58 8.06
C ILE A 87 -11.26 9.36 8.28
N TYR A 88 -11.39 8.33 7.46
CA TYR A 88 -10.50 7.16 7.53
C TYR A 88 -9.05 7.49 7.25
N MET A 89 -8.77 8.40 6.32
CA MET A 89 -7.41 8.90 6.09
C MET A 89 -6.86 9.60 7.34
N CYS A 90 -7.67 10.37 8.05
CA CYS A 90 -7.27 10.99 9.32
C CYS A 90 -7.02 9.96 10.42
N GLN A 91 -7.87 8.93 10.54
CA GLN A 91 -7.67 7.83 11.47
C GLN A 91 -6.39 7.06 11.15
N PHE A 92 -6.15 6.79 9.86
CA PHE A 92 -4.95 6.11 9.41
C PHE A 92 -3.67 6.91 9.75
N ALA A 93 -3.67 8.22 9.49
CA ALA A 93 -2.56 9.09 9.88
C ALA A 93 -2.31 9.14 11.40
N LYS A 94 -3.38 9.07 12.22
CA LYS A 94 -3.26 9.04 13.68
C LYS A 94 -2.71 7.71 14.20
N ALA A 95 -3.24 6.60 13.69
CA ALA A 95 -2.88 5.26 14.15
C ALA A 95 -1.48 4.82 13.71
N TYR A 96 -0.94 5.42 12.65
CA TYR A 96 0.39 5.09 12.12
C TYR A 96 1.26 6.35 12.02
N PRO A 97 1.77 6.90 13.13
CA PRO A 97 2.77 7.97 13.10
C PRO A 97 3.98 7.62 12.24
N LEU A 98 4.75 8.64 11.82
CA LEU A 98 5.90 8.46 10.93
C LEU A 98 6.93 7.47 11.51
N GLU A 99 7.13 7.50 12.83
CA GLU A 99 8.01 6.60 13.56
C GLU A 99 7.60 5.14 13.34
N VAL A 100 6.30 4.85 13.35
CA VAL A 100 5.74 3.52 13.12
C VAL A 100 6.00 3.06 11.69
N LEU A 101 5.79 3.94 10.71
CA LEU A 101 6.07 3.62 9.30
C LEU A 101 7.56 3.35 9.06
N ILE A 102 8.45 4.08 9.75
CA ILE A 102 9.89 3.86 9.68
C ILE A 102 10.25 2.48 10.26
N GLU A 103 9.70 2.11 11.42
CA GLU A 103 9.94 0.79 12.01
C GLU A 103 9.36 -0.33 11.15
N MET A 104 8.16 -0.15 10.58
CA MET A 104 7.59 -1.12 9.63
C MET A 104 8.49 -1.35 8.42
N GLY A 105 9.05 -0.29 7.83
CA GLY A 105 9.99 -0.42 6.70
C GLY A 105 11.33 -1.06 7.06
N LYS A 106 11.74 -1.01 8.34
CA LYS A 106 12.91 -1.77 8.82
C LYS A 106 12.56 -3.24 8.96
N VAL A 107 11.42 -3.55 9.59
CA VAL A 107 10.90 -4.90 9.79
C VAL A 107 10.68 -5.61 8.45
N GLU A 108 10.12 -4.93 7.45
CA GLU A 108 9.91 -5.48 6.10
C GLU A 108 11.21 -6.04 5.50
N LYS A 109 12.32 -5.30 5.59
CA LYS A 109 13.64 -5.76 5.12
C LYS A 109 14.16 -6.98 5.88
N LEU A 110 13.78 -7.14 7.15
CA LEU A 110 14.16 -8.30 7.97
C LEU A 110 13.32 -9.55 7.62
N LEU A 111 12.19 -9.38 6.92
CA LEU A 111 11.28 -10.45 6.52
C LEU A 111 11.56 -11.02 5.12
N ASP A 112 12.65 -10.64 4.45
CA ASP A 112 13.05 -11.19 3.15
C ASP A 112 13.31 -12.72 3.19
N ASN A 113 13.48 -13.31 4.39
CA ASN A 113 13.47 -14.75 4.61
C ASN A 113 12.73 -15.08 5.93
N PRO A 114 11.39 -15.20 5.91
CA PRO A 114 10.60 -15.26 7.12
C PRO A 114 10.66 -16.64 7.79
N SER A 115 10.89 -16.66 9.11
CA SER A 115 10.60 -17.79 9.99
C SER A 115 9.45 -17.43 10.94
N VAL A 116 8.72 -18.42 11.45
CA VAL A 116 7.62 -18.19 12.41
C VAL A 116 8.12 -17.39 13.62
N ASP A 117 9.29 -17.75 14.15
CA ASP A 117 9.87 -17.07 15.31
C ASP A 117 10.22 -15.59 15.01
N ASN A 118 10.82 -15.33 13.84
CA ASN A 118 11.15 -13.95 13.43
C ASN A 118 9.88 -13.11 13.24
N VAL A 119 8.84 -13.68 12.62
CA VAL A 119 7.56 -12.99 12.41
C VAL A 119 6.89 -12.66 13.75
N LEU A 120 6.87 -13.59 14.70
CA LEU A 120 6.27 -13.37 16.02
C LEU A 120 7.02 -12.29 16.80
N GLN A 121 8.35 -12.32 16.80
CA GLN A 121 9.15 -11.30 17.48
C GLN A 121 8.91 -9.91 16.90
N LEU A 122 8.99 -9.75 15.57
CA LEU A 122 8.82 -8.47 14.90
C LEU A 122 7.39 -7.93 15.06
N THR A 123 6.39 -8.81 15.11
CA THR A 123 4.99 -8.43 15.38
C THR A 123 4.83 -7.88 16.80
N CYS A 124 5.47 -8.49 17.81
CA CYS A 124 5.46 -7.98 19.17
C CYS A 124 6.09 -6.59 19.30
N GLU A 125 7.18 -6.32 18.58
CA GLU A 125 7.82 -5.01 18.54
C GLU A 125 6.91 -3.95 17.90
N LEU A 126 6.31 -4.26 16.74
CA LEU A 126 5.42 -3.34 16.04
C LEU A 126 4.12 -3.02 16.80
N ASN A 127 3.57 -3.98 17.52
CA ASN A 127 2.36 -3.80 18.33
C ASN A 127 2.52 -2.83 19.49
N GLN A 128 3.74 -2.42 19.85
CA GLN A 128 3.98 -1.39 20.86
C GLN A 128 3.59 0.02 20.36
N PHE A 129 3.55 0.21 19.04
CA PHE A 129 3.34 1.52 18.44
C PHE A 129 1.89 1.81 18.04
N THR A 130 1.06 0.78 17.86
CA THR A 130 -0.28 0.90 17.26
C THR A 130 -1.42 0.83 18.27
N GLN A 131 -1.15 0.89 19.58
CA GLN A 131 -2.15 0.72 20.64
C GLN A 131 -3.01 1.96 20.93
N GLU A 132 -3.50 2.68 19.93
CA GLU A 132 -4.74 3.45 20.15
C GLU A 132 -5.93 2.52 19.87
N PRO A 133 -6.87 2.36 20.82
CA PRO A 133 -8.10 1.65 20.52
C PRO A 133 -8.82 2.38 19.39
N LEU A 134 -9.20 1.66 18.34
CA LEU A 134 -10.22 2.13 17.41
C LEU A 134 -11.51 2.31 18.21
N ALA A 135 -11.79 3.56 18.59
CA ALA A 135 -13.02 3.98 19.26
C ALA A 135 -14.24 3.84 18.33
#